data_AF-A0A0C2X1J6-F1
#
_entry.id   AF-A0A0C2X1J6-F1
#
_cell.length_a   1.000
_cell.length_b   1.000
_cell.length_c   1.000
_cell.angle_alpha   90.00
_cell.angle_beta   90.00
_cell.angle_gamma   90.00
#
_symmetry.space_group_name_H-M   'P 1'
#
loop_
_entity.id
_entity.type
_entity.pdbx_description
1 polymer ?
#
loop_
_entity_poly.entity_id
_entity_poly.type
_entity_poly.pdbx_seq_one_letter_code
_entity_poly.pdbx_strand_id
1 'polypeptide(L)'
;MKSGKPQLYLSDIEKFNVAYPDLPFALVRLGKAYLLLEDLHGALEQFEKALSLLSPLQDEKFSQYVEGLRAYIMDLETEEGIVPFQILLRRLEKKYL
;
A
#
# COMPACT_ATOMS: atom_id res chain seq x y z
N MET A 1 11.46 16.80 8.37
CA MET A 1 11.40 16.12 7.05
C MET A 1 12.31 14.90 7.12
N LYS A 2 11.78 13.68 7.21
CA LYS A 2 12.62 12.47 7.07
C LYS A 2 12.82 12.22 5.58
N SER A 3 13.85 12.84 5.01
CA SER A 3 14.42 12.50 3.72
C SER A 3 15.15 11.15 3.83
N GLY A 4 14.41 10.06 3.87
CA GLY A 4 14.97 8.71 3.87
C GLY A 4 14.67 8.08 2.52
N LYS A 5 15.66 8.01 1.62
CA LYS A 5 15.54 7.49 0.26
C LYS A 5 14.71 6.19 0.26
N PRO A 6 13.48 6.18 -0.28
CA PRO A 6 12.60 5.01 -0.29
C PRO A 6 13.28 3.75 -0.84
N GLN A 7 14.23 3.93 -1.75
CA GLN A 7 15.01 2.86 -2.40
C GLN A 7 15.91 2.09 -1.42
N LEU A 8 16.47 2.77 -0.39
CA LEU A 8 17.27 2.08 0.63
C LEU A 8 16.38 1.19 1.50
N TYR A 9 15.21 1.70 1.89
CA TYR A 9 14.22 0.93 2.64
C TYR A 9 13.70 -0.28 1.84
N LEU A 10 13.50 -0.12 0.54
CA LEU A 10 13.11 -1.23 -0.33
C LEU A 10 14.16 -2.35 -0.29
N SER A 11 15.46 -2.02 -0.46
CA SER A 11 16.51 -3.04 -0.52
C SER A 11 16.65 -3.88 0.76
N ASP A 12 16.41 -3.29 1.93
CA ASP A 12 16.43 -4.02 3.21
C ASP A 12 15.15 -4.85 3.41
N ILE A 13 14.01 -4.35 2.95
CA ILE A 13 12.73 -5.05 3.01
C ILE A 13 12.68 -6.22 2.02
N GLU A 14 13.25 -6.08 0.82
CA GLU A 14 13.35 -7.17 -0.16
C GLU A 14 14.17 -8.35 0.39
N LYS A 15 15.32 -8.07 1.01
CA LYS A 15 16.13 -9.11 1.67
C LYS A 15 15.37 -9.81 2.78
N PHE A 16 14.60 -9.05 3.58
CA PHE A 16 13.75 -9.61 4.62
C PHE A 16 12.64 -10.50 4.04
N ASN A 17 11.99 -10.06 2.95
CA ASN A 17 10.94 -10.82 2.29
C ASN A 17 11.45 -12.09 1.61
N VAL A 18 12.68 -12.11 1.10
CA VAL A 18 13.30 -13.35 0.58
C VAL A 18 13.42 -14.41 1.69
N ALA A 19 13.71 -14.00 2.93
CA ALA A 19 13.79 -14.92 4.06
C ALA A 19 12.40 -15.36 4.58
N TYR A 20 11.36 -14.56 4.34
CA TYR A 20 10.01 -14.78 4.86
C TYR A 20 8.92 -14.38 3.84
N PRO A 21 8.82 -15.08 2.68
CA PRO A 21 8.00 -14.64 1.56
C PRO A 21 6.50 -14.65 1.86
N ASP A 22 6.06 -15.55 2.74
CA ASP A 22 4.64 -15.75 3.06
C ASP A 22 4.28 -15.25 4.47
N LEU A 23 5.10 -14.37 5.06
CA LEU A 23 4.76 -13.72 6.31
C LEU A 23 3.91 -12.47 6.01
N PRO A 24 2.62 -12.40 6.43
CA PRO A 24 1.75 -11.26 6.07
C PRO A 24 2.35 -9.90 6.44
N PHE A 25 3.04 -9.82 7.57
CA PHE A 25 3.72 -8.60 8.00
C PHE A 25 4.86 -8.16 7.08
N ALA A 26 5.59 -9.12 6.49
CA ALA A 26 6.65 -8.86 5.53
C ALA A 26 6.08 -8.28 4.23
N LEU A 27 4.98 -8.86 3.74
CA LEU A 27 4.22 -8.38 2.60
C LEU A 27 3.65 -6.97 2.82
N VAL A 28 3.09 -6.69 4.01
CA VAL A 28 2.63 -5.34 4.38
C VAL A 28 3.77 -4.31 4.37
N ARG A 29 4.95 -4.68 4.85
CA ARG A 29 6.11 -3.78 4.83
C ARG A 29 6.58 -3.50 3.40
N LEU A 30 6.57 -4.51 2.53
CA LEU A 30 6.93 -4.35 1.14
C LEU A 30 5.89 -3.48 0.39
N GLY A 31 4.60 -3.69 0.63
CA GLY A 31 3.56 -2.83 0.08
C GLY A 31 3.73 -1.36 0.48
N LYS A 32 4.08 -1.09 1.75
CA LYS A 32 4.42 0.27 2.21
C LYS A 32 5.67 0.85 1.54
N ALA A 33 6.67 0.02 1.24
CA ALA A 33 7.86 0.46 0.52
C ALA A 33 7.50 0.87 -0.92
N TYR A 34 6.68 0.09 -1.61
CA TYR A 34 6.16 0.43 -2.93
C TYR A 34 5.34 1.73 -2.93
N LEU A 35 4.52 1.99 -1.90
CA LEU A 35 3.83 3.28 -1.77
C LEU A 35 4.80 4.46 -1.65
N LEU A 36 5.90 4.32 -0.92
CA LEU A 36 6.92 5.37 -0.82
C LEU A 36 7.67 5.59 -2.14
N LEU A 37 7.63 4.61 -3.04
CA LEU A 37 8.16 4.69 -4.40
C LEU A 37 7.11 5.14 -5.42
N GLU A 38 5.90 5.48 -4.95
CA GLU A 38 4.75 5.85 -5.79
C GLU A 38 4.31 4.72 -6.74
N ASP A 39 4.77 3.48 -6.50
CA ASP A 39 4.31 2.29 -7.22
C ASP A 39 3.05 1.74 -6.55
N LEU A 40 1.90 2.31 -6.94
CA LEU A 40 0.61 1.95 -6.37
C LEU A 40 0.22 0.50 -6.69
N HIS A 41 0.55 0.01 -7.88
CA HIS A 41 0.23 -1.36 -8.30
C HIS A 41 1.09 -2.38 -7.56
N GLY A 42 2.39 -2.14 -7.47
CA GLY A 42 3.30 -2.98 -6.68
C GLY A 42 2.88 -3.01 -5.21
N ALA A 43 2.44 -1.87 -4.67
CA ALA A 43 1.90 -1.81 -3.32
C ALA A 43 0.63 -2.67 -3.14
N LEU A 44 -0.34 -2.49 -4.03
CA LEU A 44 -1.61 -3.21 -3.99
C LEU A 44 -1.37 -4.73 -4.06
N GLU A 45 -0.50 -5.18 -4.96
CA GLU A 45 -0.18 -6.61 -5.13
C GLU A 45 0.31 -7.24 -3.81
N GLN A 46 1.23 -6.58 -3.09
CA GLN A 46 1.74 -7.15 -1.84
C GLN A 46 0.68 -7.15 -0.74
N PHE A 47 -0.18 -6.13 -0.69
CA PHE A 47 -1.25 -6.09 0.29
C PHE A 47 -2.32 -7.15 0.04
N GLU A 48 -2.66 -7.44 -1.22
CA GLU A 48 -3.58 -8.52 -1.57
C GLU A 48 -3.02 -9.90 -1.20
N LYS A 49 -1.72 -10.12 -1.45
CA LYS A 49 -1.03 -11.33 -0.96
C LYS A 49 -1.10 -11.43 0.56
N ALA A 50 -0.85 -10.34 1.29
CA ALA A 50 -0.96 -10.32 2.74
C ALA A 50 -2.38 -10.67 3.21
N LEU A 51 -3.42 -10.10 2.59
CA LEU A 51 -4.82 -10.42 2.89
C LEU A 51 -5.16 -11.88 2.63
N SER A 52 -4.63 -12.49 1.57
CA SER A 52 -4.89 -13.91 1.26
C SER A 52 -4.35 -14.88 2.31
N LEU A 53 -3.34 -14.44 3.07
CA LEU A 53 -2.68 -15.22 4.13
C LEU A 53 -3.20 -14.90 5.53
N LEU A 54 -3.89 -13.77 5.69
CA LEU A 54 -4.61 -13.41 6.90
C LEU A 54 -5.99 -14.04 6.87
N SER A 55 -6.50 -14.45 8.04
CA SER A 55 -7.93 -14.78 8.11
C SER A 55 -8.75 -13.49 7.88
N PRO A 56 -9.80 -13.50 7.05
CA PRO A 56 -10.65 -12.31 6.82
C PRO A 56 -11.21 -11.67 8.11
N LEU A 57 -11.26 -12.43 9.21
CA LEU A 57 -11.69 -11.98 10.54
C LEU A 57 -10.59 -11.23 11.34
N GLN A 58 -9.33 -11.26 10.91
CA GLN A 58 -8.20 -10.79 11.72
C GLN A 58 -7.93 -9.29 11.62
N ASP A 59 -8.26 -8.62 10.51
CA ASP A 59 -7.97 -7.19 10.38
C ASP A 59 -8.88 -6.48 9.36
N GLU A 60 -10.12 -6.19 9.79
CA GLU A 60 -11.10 -5.45 8.99
C GLU A 60 -10.56 -4.09 8.50
N LYS A 61 -9.76 -3.41 9.33
CA LYS A 61 -9.17 -2.12 8.99
C LYS A 61 -8.16 -2.25 7.86
N PHE A 62 -7.32 -3.28 7.90
CA PHE A 62 -6.39 -3.54 6.81
C PHE A 62 -7.14 -3.91 5.53
N SER A 63 -8.19 -4.74 5.59
CA SER A 63 -9.02 -5.03 4.42
C SER A 63 -9.63 -3.76 3.80
N GLN A 64 -10.24 -2.89 4.62
CA GLN A 64 -10.79 -1.62 4.14
C GLN A 64 -9.72 -0.70 3.53
N TYR A 65 -8.52 -0.71 4.08
CA TYR A 65 -7.39 0.04 3.53
C TYR A 65 -6.99 -0.45 2.13
N VAL A 66 -6.92 -1.77 1.91
CA VAL A 66 -6.60 -2.35 0.60
C VAL A 66 -7.70 -2.05 -0.42
N GLU A 67 -8.97 -2.20 -0.03
CA GLU A 67 -10.10 -1.82 -0.89
C GLU A 67 -10.06 -0.34 -1.27
N GLY A 68 -9.72 0.55 -0.33
CA GLY A 68 -9.54 1.98 -0.60
C GLY A 68 -8.42 2.27 -1.59
N LEU A 69 -7.29 1.56 -1.48
CA LEU A 69 -6.19 1.69 -2.45
C LEU A 69 -6.59 1.19 -3.84
N ARG A 70 -7.31 0.06 -3.91
CA ARG A 70 -7.82 -0.48 -5.18
C ARG A 70 -8.77 0.48 -5.87
N ALA A 71 -9.74 1.03 -5.13
CA ALA A 71 -10.66 2.03 -5.65
C ALA A 71 -9.91 3.29 -6.13
N TYR A 72 -8.89 3.73 -5.39
CA TYR A 72 -8.07 4.87 -5.80
C TYR A 72 -7.32 4.62 -7.11
N ILE A 73 -6.70 3.46 -7.27
CA ILE A 73 -6.01 3.08 -8.52
C ILE A 73 -7.02 3.06 -9.68
N MET A 74 -8.19 2.46 -9.47
CA MET A 74 -9.26 2.44 -10.49
C MET A 74 -9.75 3.85 -10.84
N ASP A 75 -9.94 4.75 -9.86
CA ASP A 75 -10.30 6.14 -10.10
C ASP A 75 -9.21 6.85 -10.93
N LEU A 76 -7.92 6.66 -10.62
CA LEU A 76 -6.82 7.21 -11.42
C LEU A 76 -6.79 6.69 -12.87
N GLU A 77 -7.12 5.42 -13.07
CA GLU A 77 -7.14 4.79 -14.39
C GLU A 77 -8.39 5.16 -15.20
N THR A 78 -9.49 5.51 -14.53
CA THR A 78 -10.76 5.91 -15.16
C THR A 78 -10.89 7.42 -15.39
N GLU A 79 -10.21 8.26 -14.59
CA GLU A 79 -10.13 9.69 -14.79
C GLU A 79 -9.07 10.03 -15.86
N GLU A 80 -9.49 10.27 -17.11
CA GLU A 80 -8.71 11.04 -18.12
C GLU A 80 -8.38 12.50 -17.66
N GLY A 81 -8.55 12.85 -16.38
CA GLY A 81 -8.42 14.22 -15.84
C GLY A 81 -7.71 14.26 -14.49
N ILE A 82 -6.43 14.61 -14.52
CA ILE A 82 -5.48 14.75 -13.40
C ILE A 82 -6.08 15.48 -12.18
N VAL A 83 -6.42 14.75 -11.10
CA VAL A 83 -6.64 15.34 -9.78
C VAL A 83 -5.39 15.14 -8.89
N PRO A 84 -4.73 16.21 -8.39
CA PRO A 84 -3.49 16.08 -7.63
C PRO A 84 -3.64 15.32 -6.30
N PHE A 85 -2.69 14.40 -6.04
CA PHE A 85 -2.56 13.56 -4.85
C PHE A 85 -2.79 14.28 -3.51
N GLN A 86 -2.35 15.53 -3.40
CA GLN A 86 -2.47 16.35 -2.18
C GLN A 86 -3.91 16.76 -1.84
N ILE A 87 -4.78 16.89 -2.85
CA ILE A 87 -6.20 17.20 -2.64
C ILE A 87 -6.94 15.95 -2.15
N LEU A 88 -6.46 14.76 -2.55
CA LEU A 88 -7.09 13.50 -2.24
C LEU A 88 -6.74 12.98 -0.83
N LEU A 89 -5.48 13.15 -0.38
CA LEU A 89 -5.08 12.83 1.00
C LEU A 89 -5.95 13.55 2.04
N ARG A 90 -6.31 14.82 1.77
CA ARG A 90 -7.24 15.58 2.63
C ARG A 90 -8.66 15.02 2.67
N ARG A 91 -9.12 14.35 1.61
CA ARG A 91 -10.46 13.71 1.59
C ARG A 91 -10.47 12.42 2.40
N LEU A 92 -9.38 11.66 2.35
CA LEU A 92 -9.23 10.43 3.14
C LEU A 92 -9.12 10.74 4.64
N GLU A 93 -8.31 11.74 5.03
CA GLU A 93 -8.20 12.16 6.43
C GLU A 93 -9.55 12.59 7.03
N LYS A 94 -10.43 13.21 6.22
CA LYS A 94 -11.75 13.67 6.65
C LYS A 94 -12.82 12.58 6.75
N LYS A 95 -12.63 11.44 6.10
CA LYS A 95 -13.64 10.38 6.04
C LYS A 95 -13.44 9.31 7.13
N TYR A 96 -12.26 9.28 7.74
CA TYR A 96 -11.85 8.25 8.69
C TYR A 96 -11.32 8.79 10.03
N LEU A 97 -11.55 10.08 10.31
CA LEU A 97 -11.47 10.76 11.62
C LEU A 97 -12.81 11.42 11.91
#